data_AF-A0A9D7Z4F6-F1
#
_entry.id   AF-A0A9D7Z4F6-F1
#
_cell.length_a   1.000
_cell.length_b   1.000
_cell.length_c   1.000
_cell.angle_alpha   90.00
_cell.angle_beta   90.00
_cell.angle_gamma   90.00
#
_symmetry.space_group_name_H-M   'P 1'
#
loop_
_entity.id
_entity.type
_entity.pdbx_description
1 polymer ?
#
loop_
_entity_poly.entity_id
_entity_poly.type
_entity_poly.pdbx_seq_one_letter_code
_entity_poly.pdbx_strand_id
1 'polypeptide(L)'
;MGVTIQYGNIKGLLDSIGVKVDVVRSGPLKAEPNFFSDTPEAARENLQAVIDDSYDWFVGLVAERRKMSDTEARSVAQGGIFSGERARQLGLVDAIGGREAALAWLKEEHDISSDLPVVTWSVP
;
A
#
# COMPACT_ATOMS: atom_id res chain seq x y z
N MET A 1 -0.23 -7.91 -2.05
CA MET A 1 -0.77 -6.73 -1.34
C MET A 1 -0.17 -6.69 0.05
N GLY A 2 0.22 -5.54 0.58
CA GLY A 2 0.81 -5.43 1.92
C GLY A 2 1.01 -3.97 2.31
N VAL A 3 1.16 -3.72 3.61
CA VAL A 3 1.43 -2.40 4.17
C VAL A 3 2.80 -2.44 4.84
N THR A 4 3.59 -1.40 4.62
CA THR A 4 4.90 -1.26 5.25
C THR A 4 5.13 0.19 5.65
N ILE A 5 5.86 0.38 6.75
CA ILE A 5 6.41 1.66 7.16
C ILE A 5 7.92 1.49 7.17
N GLN A 6 8.61 2.36 6.45
CA GLN A 6 10.07 2.38 6.39
C GLN A 6 10.60 3.70 6.90
N TYR A 7 11.61 3.62 7.76
CA TYR A 7 12.38 4.76 8.23
C TYR A 7 13.86 4.35 8.34
N GLY A 8 14.75 5.32 8.19
CA GLY A 8 16.18 5.10 8.30
C GLY A 8 16.66 5.19 9.75
N ASN A 9 17.84 4.65 10.03
CA ASN A 9 18.59 4.88 11.25
C ASN A 9 20.02 5.27 10.86
N ILE A 10 20.40 6.51 11.17
CA ILE A 10 21.73 7.07 10.89
C ILE A 10 22.55 7.29 12.15
N LYS A 11 22.12 6.75 13.30
CA LYS A 11 22.84 6.86 14.58
C LYS A 11 24.31 6.51 14.44
N GLY A 12 24.61 5.36 13.81
CA GLY A 12 25.98 4.89 13.62
C GLY A 12 26.85 5.83 12.77
N LEU A 13 26.25 6.49 11.77
CA LEU A 13 26.95 7.50 10.97
C LEU A 13 27.27 8.74 11.82
N LEU A 14 26.28 9.26 12.56
CA LEU A 14 26.46 10.43 13.41
C LEU A 14 27.50 10.20 14.51
N ASP A 15 27.46 9.02 15.14
CA ASP A 15 28.47 8.60 16.12
C ASP A 15 29.89 8.60 15.50
N SER A 16 30.04 8.15 14.25
CA SER A 16 31.34 8.09 13.56
C SER A 16 31.96 9.46 13.26
N ILE A 17 31.13 10.50 13.08
CA ILE A 17 31.55 11.88 12.83
C ILE A 17 31.50 12.75 14.08
N GLY A 18 31.22 12.16 15.25
CA GLY A 18 31.19 12.85 16.54
C GLY A 18 29.97 13.76 16.75
N VAL A 19 28.90 13.59 15.97
CA VAL A 19 27.66 14.36 16.12
C VAL A 19 26.72 13.64 17.08
N LYS A 20 26.29 14.34 18.13
CA LYS A 20 25.26 13.86 19.06
C LYS A 20 23.98 14.64 18.88
N VAL A 21 22.86 13.94 18.92
CA VAL A 21 21.52 14.53 18.85
C VAL A 21 20.82 14.32 20.18
N ASP A 22 20.66 15.39 20.95
CA ASP A 22 19.87 15.37 22.18
C ASP A 22 18.39 15.60 21.85
N VAL A 23 17.52 14.69 22.30
CA VAL A 23 16.08 14.76 22.06
C VAL A 23 15.34 15.01 23.37
N VAL A 24 14.69 16.17 23.47
CA VAL A 24 13.78 16.50 24.57
C VAL A 24 12.34 16.26 24.12
N ARG A 25 11.58 15.45 24.86
CA ARG A 25 10.24 15.02 24.48
C ARG A 25 9.28 14.99 25.66
N SER A 26 8.00 15.26 25.37
CA SER A 26 6.92 15.30 26.36
C SER A 26 6.36 13.92 26.73
N GLY A 27 6.76 12.85 26.04
CA GLY A 27 6.36 11.49 26.37
C GLY A 27 7.19 10.43 25.63
N PRO A 28 7.14 9.15 26.06
CA PRO A 28 8.04 8.10 25.59
C PRO A 28 7.98 7.81 24.08
N LEU A 29 6.79 7.91 23.48
CA LEU A 29 6.56 7.65 22.05
C LEU A 29 6.64 8.92 21.19
N LYS A 30 6.81 10.10 21.79
CA LYS A 30 6.91 11.35 21.04
C LYS A 30 8.25 11.38 20.31
N ALA A 31 8.21 11.76 19.04
CA ALA A 31 9.33 11.68 18.11
C ALA A 31 9.82 10.25 17.82
N GLU A 32 8.96 9.24 17.92
CA GLU A 32 9.25 7.89 17.43
C GLU A 32 8.36 7.54 16.22
N PRO A 33 8.88 6.81 15.22
CA PRO A 33 10.29 6.48 15.05
C PRO A 33 11.10 7.73 14.67
N ASN A 34 12.37 7.79 15.09
CA ASN A 34 13.31 8.80 14.59
C ASN A 34 14.51 8.16 13.90
N PHE A 35 15.32 9.00 13.26
CA PHE A 35 16.49 8.58 12.49
C PHE A 35 17.78 8.53 13.30
N PHE A 36 17.78 9.03 14.54
CA PHE A 36 18.98 9.33 15.31
C PHE A 36 19.23 8.36 16.48
N SER A 37 18.24 7.53 16.82
CA SER A 37 18.33 6.51 17.85
C SER A 37 17.72 5.18 17.39
N ASP A 38 18.03 4.12 18.12
CA ASP A 38 17.33 2.85 17.94
C ASP A 38 15.86 2.98 18.38
N THR A 39 14.96 2.41 17.60
CA THR A 39 13.53 2.46 17.87
C THR A 39 13.18 1.58 19.08
N PRO A 40 12.58 2.15 20.14
CA PRO A 40 12.15 1.38 21.31
C PRO A 40 11.08 0.34 20.95
N GLU A 41 11.02 -0.76 21.70
CA GLU A 41 10.04 -1.84 21.45
C GLU A 41 8.59 -1.34 21.48
N ALA A 42 8.23 -0.53 22.47
CA ALA A 42 6.89 0.05 22.56
C ALA A 42 6.52 0.91 21.33
N ALA A 43 7.50 1.56 20.68
CA ALA A 43 7.25 2.29 19.44
C ALA A 43 7.10 1.32 18.25
N ARG A 44 7.85 0.22 18.21
CA ARG A 44 7.68 -0.84 17.21
C ARG A 44 6.31 -1.49 17.30
N GLU A 45 5.86 -1.86 18.49
CA GLU A 45 4.52 -2.42 18.72
C GLU A 45 3.43 -1.45 18.29
N ASN A 46 3.54 -0.16 18.64
CA ASN A 46 2.58 0.85 18.23
C ASN A 46 2.55 1.03 16.69
N LEU A 47 3.71 1.02 16.03
CA LEU A 47 3.76 1.08 14.56
C LEU A 47 3.20 -0.19 13.91
N GLN A 48 3.44 -1.35 14.51
CA GLN A 48 2.90 -2.63 14.03
C GLN A 48 1.37 -2.62 14.11
N ALA A 49 0.78 -2.10 15.18
CA ALA A 49 -0.67 -1.94 15.28
C ALA A 49 -1.24 -1.06 14.14
N VAL A 50 -0.57 0.04 13.78
CA VAL A 50 -0.98 0.88 12.65
C VAL A 50 -0.86 0.13 11.32
N ILE A 51 0.17 -0.69 11.14
CA ILE A 51 0.36 -1.53 9.96
C ILE A 51 -0.78 -2.56 9.87
N ASP A 52 -1.10 -3.23 10.97
CA ASP A 52 -2.13 -4.27 11.04
C ASP A 52 -3.52 -3.69 10.76
N ASP A 53 -3.87 -2.55 11.37
CA ASP A 53 -5.13 -1.85 11.13
C ASP A 53 -5.27 -1.44 9.65
N SER A 54 -4.20 -0.89 9.07
CA SER A 54 -4.18 -0.48 7.66
C SER A 54 -4.27 -1.69 6.71
N TYR A 55 -3.62 -2.79 7.08
CA TYR A 55 -3.63 -4.04 6.34
C TYR A 55 -5.03 -4.66 6.35
N ASP A 56 -5.66 -4.79 7.51
CA ASP A 56 -7.00 -5.34 7.65
C ASP A 56 -8.03 -4.49 6.90
N TRP A 57 -7.90 -3.16 6.96
CA TRP A 57 -8.73 -2.26 6.16
C TRP A 57 -8.58 -2.51 4.65
N PHE A 58 -7.34 -2.62 4.15
CA PHE A 58 -7.08 -2.89 2.72
C PHE A 58 -7.68 -4.24 2.31
N VAL A 59 -7.41 -5.30 3.08
CA VAL A 59 -7.91 -6.65 2.79
C VAL A 59 -9.43 -6.68 2.81
N GLY A 60 -10.06 -6.02 3.78
CA GLY A 60 -11.51 -5.89 3.86
C GLY A 60 -12.11 -5.20 2.63
N LEU A 61 -11.49 -4.11 2.16
CA LEU A 61 -11.92 -3.41 0.95
C LEU A 61 -11.84 -4.30 -0.29
N VAL A 62 -10.77 -5.09 -0.44
CA VAL A 62 -10.62 -6.03 -1.55
C VAL A 62 -11.64 -7.15 -1.46
N ALA A 63 -11.85 -7.71 -0.26
CA ALA A 63 -12.83 -8.77 -0.03
C ALA A 63 -14.24 -8.30 -0.44
N GLU A 64 -14.65 -7.11 0.00
CA GLU A 64 -15.94 -6.52 -0.34
C GLU A 64 -16.09 -6.31 -1.86
N ARG A 65 -15.13 -5.62 -2.48
CA ARG A 65 -15.23 -5.21 -3.89
C ARG A 65 -15.08 -6.36 -4.87
N ARG A 66 -14.30 -7.38 -4.51
CA ARG A 66 -14.09 -8.59 -5.32
C ARG A 66 -15.02 -9.74 -4.93
N LYS A 67 -15.92 -9.51 -3.96
CA LYS A 67 -16.88 -10.50 -3.44
C LYS A 67 -16.19 -11.80 -2.99
N MET A 68 -15.03 -11.66 -2.35
CA MET A 68 -14.24 -12.76 -1.82
C MET A 68 -14.59 -12.97 -0.33
N SER A 69 -14.47 -14.21 0.13
CA SER A 69 -14.41 -14.47 1.58
C SER A 69 -13.15 -13.83 2.17
N ASP A 70 -13.19 -13.53 3.48
CA ASP A 70 -12.02 -13.02 4.20
C ASP A 70 -10.81 -13.96 4.05
N THR A 71 -11.03 -15.28 4.11
CA THR A 71 -9.99 -16.30 3.89
C THR A 71 -9.36 -16.21 2.50
N GLU A 72 -10.16 -16.06 1.45
CA GLU A 72 -9.67 -15.91 0.08
C GLU A 72 -8.87 -14.61 -0.08
N ALA A 73 -9.41 -13.50 0.41
CA ALA A 73 -8.76 -12.20 0.35
C ALA A 73 -7.41 -12.20 1.09
N ARG A 74 -7.35 -12.79 2.29
CA ARG A 74 -6.10 -12.95 3.05
C ARG A 74 -5.10 -13.87 2.34
N SER A 75 -5.57 -14.91 1.64
CA SER A 75 -4.69 -15.82 0.91
C SER A 75 -3.91 -15.13 -0.20
N VAL A 76 -4.48 -14.08 -0.81
CA VAL A 76 -3.85 -13.28 -1.88
C VAL A 76 -3.15 -12.00 -1.36
N ALA A 77 -3.22 -11.73 -0.06
CA ALA A 77 -2.69 -10.53 0.59
C ALA A 77 -1.30 -10.72 1.24
N GLN A 78 -0.44 -11.57 0.69
CA GLN A 78 0.85 -11.94 1.33
C GLN A 78 2.05 -11.06 0.95
N GLY A 79 1.84 -9.82 0.50
CA GLY A 79 2.92 -8.90 0.10
C GLY A 79 3.55 -9.16 -1.28
N GLY A 80 3.27 -10.30 -1.92
CA GLY A 80 3.78 -10.62 -3.26
C GLY A 80 3.14 -9.82 -4.41
N ILE A 81 3.82 -9.87 -5.56
CA ILE A 81 3.32 -9.36 -6.85
C ILE A 81 2.76 -10.51 -7.70
N PHE A 82 1.78 -10.20 -8.56
CA PHE A 82 1.18 -11.15 -9.49
C PHE A 82 1.32 -10.67 -10.94
N SER A 83 1.48 -11.61 -11.88
CA SER A 83 1.23 -11.30 -13.29
C SER A 83 -0.26 -11.06 -13.51
N GLY A 84 -0.62 -10.39 -14.61
CA GLY A 84 -2.02 -10.17 -14.98
C GLY A 84 -2.81 -11.48 -15.04
N GLU A 85 -2.28 -12.50 -15.72
CA GLU A 85 -2.93 -13.82 -15.79
C GLU A 85 -3.19 -14.43 -14.42
N ARG A 86 -2.20 -14.35 -13.52
CA ARG A 86 -2.36 -14.87 -12.16
C ARG A 86 -3.40 -14.06 -11.38
N ALA A 87 -3.40 -12.73 -11.53
CA ALA A 87 -4.39 -11.87 -10.90
C ALA A 87 -5.81 -12.19 -11.39
N ARG A 88 -5.99 -12.48 -12.68
CA ARG A 88 -7.30 -12.88 -13.24
C ARG A 88 -7.77 -14.22 -12.67
N GLN A 89 -6.89 -15.22 -12.62
CA GLN A 89 -7.19 -16.53 -12.02
C GLN A 89 -7.55 -16.43 -10.53
N LEU A 90 -6.93 -15.49 -9.82
CA LEU A 90 -7.20 -15.20 -8.42
C LEU A 90 -8.43 -14.30 -8.23
N GLY A 91 -9.11 -13.85 -9.30
CA GLY A 91 -10.26 -12.97 -9.22
C GLY A 91 -9.93 -11.54 -8.79
N LEU A 92 -8.65 -11.12 -8.83
CA LEU A 92 -8.21 -9.77 -8.49
C LEU A 92 -8.44 -8.75 -9.60
N VAL A 93 -8.54 -9.20 -10.85
CA VAL A 93 -8.93 -8.39 -12.01
C VAL A 93 -9.99 -9.13 -12.81
N ASP A 94 -10.79 -8.38 -13.56
CA ASP A 94 -11.92 -8.94 -14.33
C ASP A 94 -11.48 -9.50 -15.69
N ALA A 95 -10.54 -8.83 -16.35
CA ALA A 95 -10.05 -9.20 -17.67
C ALA A 95 -8.59 -8.78 -17.91
N ILE A 96 -8.00 -9.31 -18.98
CA ILE A 96 -6.66 -8.95 -19.45
C ILE A 96 -6.80 -8.19 -20.76
N GLY A 97 -6.20 -7.00 -20.82
CA GLY A 97 -6.25 -6.15 -22.00
C GLY A 97 -5.55 -4.82 -21.78
N GLY A 98 -5.33 -4.11 -22.88
CA GLY A 98 -4.83 -2.73 -22.87
C GLY A 98 -5.95 -1.71 -22.93
N ARG A 99 -5.58 -0.45 -23.20
CA ARG A 99 -6.51 0.68 -23.30
C ARG A 99 -7.64 0.46 -24.32
N GLU A 100 -7.34 -0.12 -25.49
CA GLU A 100 -8.34 -0.37 -26.53
C GLU A 100 -9.42 -1.37 -26.06
N ALA A 101 -9.00 -2.43 -25.36
CA ALA A 101 -9.93 -3.39 -24.76
C ALA A 101 -10.81 -2.74 -23.68
N ALA A 102 -10.25 -1.84 -22.87
CA ALA A 102 -11.03 -1.10 -21.87
C ALA A 102 -12.05 -0.15 -22.51
N LEU A 103 -11.72 0.54 -23.61
CA LEU A 103 -12.66 1.39 -24.35
C LEU A 103 -13.77 0.59 -25.02
N ALA A 104 -13.43 -0.56 -25.62
CA ALA A 104 -14.42 -1.48 -26.18
C ALA A 104 -15.38 -1.98 -25.10
N TRP A 105 -14.86 -2.37 -23.93
CA TRP A 105 -15.66 -2.80 -22.78
C TRP A 105 -16.62 -1.71 -22.28
N LEU A 106 -16.18 -0.44 -22.20
CA LEU A 106 -17.06 0.68 -21.83
C LEU A 106 -18.24 0.86 -22.80
N LYS A 107 -17.99 0.66 -24.09
CA LYS A 107 -19.05 0.70 -25.11
C LYS A 107 -20.02 -0.48 -24.95
N GLU A 108 -19.48 -1.68 -24.80
CA GLU A 108 -20.27 -2.92 -24.78
C GLU A 108 -21.11 -3.05 -23.50
N GLU A 109 -20.55 -2.73 -22.33
CA GLU A 109 -21.20 -2.94 -21.03
C GLU A 109 -21.94 -1.70 -20.50
N HIS A 110 -21.56 -0.50 -20.93
CA HIS A 110 -22.08 0.75 -20.38
C HIS A 110 -22.67 1.69 -21.45
N ASP A 111 -22.78 1.26 -22.71
CA ASP A 111 -23.32 2.05 -23.83
C ASP A 111 -22.63 3.41 -24.01
N ILE A 112 -21.35 3.47 -23.66
CA ILE A 112 -20.54 4.68 -23.84
C ILE A 112 -20.09 4.76 -25.29
N SER A 113 -20.52 5.81 -25.98
CA SER A 113 -20.24 5.97 -27.40
C SER A 113 -18.74 6.09 -27.70
N SER A 114 -18.30 5.38 -28.74
CA SER A 114 -16.89 5.36 -29.18
C SER A 114 -16.45 6.63 -29.92
N ASP A 115 -17.37 7.55 -30.21
CA ASP A 115 -17.08 8.86 -30.81
C ASP A 115 -16.70 9.93 -29.78
N LEU A 116 -16.88 9.63 -28.48
CA LEU A 116 -16.53 10.56 -27.40
C LEU A 116 -15.02 10.82 -27.39
N PRO A 117 -14.61 12.10 -27.20
CA PRO A 117 -13.19 12.43 -27.12
C PRO A 117 -12.58 11.85 -25.84
N VAL A 118 -11.51 11.07 -26.00
CA VAL A 118 -10.70 10.61 -24.87
C VAL A 118 -9.72 11.72 -24.49
N VAL A 119 -10.01 12.42 -23.39
CA VAL A 119 -9.16 13.49 -22.87
C VAL A 119 -8.20 12.92 -21.83
N THR A 120 -6.90 12.95 -22.13
CA THR A 120 -5.87 12.67 -21.12
C THR A 120 -5.60 13.93 -20.32
N TRP A 121 -5.95 13.91 -19.03
CA TRP A 121 -5.62 15.00 -18.12
C TRP A 121 -4.16 14.88 -17.69
N SER A 122 -3.38 15.93 -17.95
CA SER A 122 -2.03 16.10 -17.40
C SER A 122 -2.05 17.18 -16.33
N VAL A 123 -1.44 16.89 -15.17
CA VAL A 123 -1.19 17.91 -14.15
C VAL A 123 -0.36 19.03 -14.81
N PRO A 124 -0.77 20.32 -14.71
CA PRO A 124 0.00 21.44 -15.27
C PRO A 124 1.38 21.61 -14.62
#